data_AF-A0A6P8N5P3-F1
#
_entry.id   AF-A0A6P8N5P3-F1
#
_cell.length_a   1.000
_cell.length_b   1.000
_cell.length_c   1.000
_cell.angle_alpha   90.00
_cell.angle_beta   90.00
_cell.angle_gamma   90.00
#
_symmetry.space_group_name_H-M   'P 1'
#
loop_
_entity.id
_entity.type
_entity.pdbx_description
1 polymer ?
#
loop_
_entity_poly.entity_id
_entity_poly.type
_entity_poly.pdbx_seq_one_letter_code
_entity_poly.pdbx_strand_id
1 'polypeptide(L)'
;MQTATVEKRRTRYQKKANHEEKQKYKNKIISKADKKIELDKRKVEAPKKPRKVFEDVEIAFISAIDPYDAPLQWWETEHVRYAINYPPVKSRLEKVMGTHIVRLTDRKYMLLLMSKLLQDHMEQQETRIEKRKLPLPSNISRLLKISYKMLSEKMHDPRYLKLKLYV
;
A
#
# COMPACT_ATOMS: atom_id res chain seq x y z
N MET A 1 -32.74 42.04 12.71
CA MET A 1 -31.76 40.94 12.67
C MET A 1 -32.44 39.62 12.30
N GLN A 2 -32.61 39.27 11.01
CA GLN A 2 -33.25 38.00 10.56
C GLN A 2 -32.56 37.32 9.35
N THR A 3 -31.34 37.74 8.98
CA THR A 3 -30.65 37.26 7.78
C THR A 3 -29.96 35.89 7.98
N ALA A 4 -29.47 35.60 9.19
CA ALA A 4 -28.70 34.39 9.48
C ALA A 4 -29.51 33.07 9.41
N THR A 5 -30.84 33.12 9.54
CA THR A 5 -31.70 31.92 9.49
C THR A 5 -32.05 31.51 8.05
N VAL A 6 -32.12 32.47 7.13
CA VAL A 6 -32.44 32.24 5.71
C VAL A 6 -31.27 31.58 4.97
N GLU A 7 -30.03 32.00 5.25
CA GLU A 7 -28.82 31.40 4.66
C GLU A 7 -28.60 29.94 5.08
N LYS A 8 -28.89 29.60 6.35
CA LYS A 8 -28.82 28.23 6.86
C LYS A 8 -29.84 27.30 6.17
N ARG A 9 -31.02 27.83 5.78
CA ARG A 9 -32.01 27.08 5.01
C ARG A 9 -31.54 26.87 3.57
N ARG A 10 -31.02 27.91 2.90
CA ARG A 10 -30.51 27.81 1.51
C ARG A 10 -29.38 26.77 1.37
N THR A 11 -28.43 26.76 2.29
CA THR A 11 -27.32 25.78 2.28
C THR A 11 -27.75 24.33 2.56
N ARG A 12 -28.78 24.11 3.39
CA ARG A 12 -29.36 22.77 3.60
C ARG A 12 -30.08 22.24 2.36
N TYR A 13 -30.84 23.08 1.65
CA TYR A 13 -31.50 22.69 0.41
C TYR A 13 -30.49 22.34 -0.69
N GLN A 14 -29.41 23.13 -0.85
CA GLN A 14 -28.34 22.81 -1.80
C GLN A 14 -27.61 21.51 -1.46
N LYS A 15 -27.36 21.23 -0.17
CA LYS A 15 -26.77 19.95 0.26
C LYS A 15 -27.67 18.75 -0.03
N LYS A 16 -28.99 18.88 0.11
CA LYS A 16 -29.96 17.83 -0.23
C LYS A 16 -30.01 17.56 -1.74
N ALA A 17 -30.07 18.61 -2.57
CA ALA A 17 -30.05 18.47 -4.03
C ALA A 17 -28.78 17.76 -4.53
N ASN A 18 -27.61 18.13 -4.00
CA ASN A 18 -26.34 17.48 -4.33
C ASN A 18 -26.27 16.00 -3.88
N HIS A 19 -27.00 15.62 -2.83
CA HIS A 19 -27.07 14.22 -2.39
C HIS A 19 -27.98 13.39 -3.31
N GLU A 20 -29.13 13.94 -3.70
CA GLU A 20 -30.07 13.30 -4.62
C GLU A 20 -29.47 13.09 -6.01
N GLU A 21 -28.71 14.05 -6.54
CA GLU A 21 -27.99 13.88 -7.80
C GLU A 21 -26.92 12.78 -7.71
N LYS A 22 -26.15 12.74 -6.62
CA LYS A 22 -25.16 11.68 -6.39
C LYS A 22 -25.81 10.30 -6.30
N GLN A 23 -26.98 10.18 -5.69
CA GLN A 23 -27.74 8.93 -5.66
C GLN A 23 -28.25 8.53 -7.05
N LYS A 24 -28.76 9.47 -7.85
CA LYS A 24 -29.17 9.23 -9.24
C LYS A 24 -28.02 8.72 -10.11
N TYR A 25 -26.82 9.29 -9.99
CA TYR A 25 -25.64 8.81 -10.70
C TYR A 25 -25.21 7.41 -10.27
N LYS A 26 -25.22 7.10 -8.97
CA LYS A 26 -24.91 5.74 -8.47
C LYS A 26 -25.89 4.70 -9.00
N ASN A 27 -27.19 4.97 -8.96
CA ASN A 27 -28.21 4.04 -9.45
C ASN A 27 -28.14 3.83 -10.98
N LYS A 28 -27.72 4.86 -11.72
CA LYS A 28 -27.46 4.76 -13.17
C LYS A 28 -26.22 3.90 -13.50
N ILE A 29 -25.22 3.87 -12.63
CA ILE A 29 -24.04 3.02 -12.76
C ILE A 29 -24.40 1.56 -12.44
N ILE A 30 -25.15 1.34 -11.35
CA ILE A 30 -25.61 0.00 -10.92
C ILE A 30 -26.50 -0.63 -12.01
N SER A 31 -27.52 0.09 -12.50
CA SER A 31 -28.38 -0.40 -13.59
C SER A 31 -27.63 -0.66 -14.91
N LYS A 32 -26.53 0.04 -15.19
CA LYS A 32 -25.66 -0.25 -16.35
C LYS A 32 -24.79 -1.49 -16.14
N ALA A 33 -24.35 -1.75 -14.90
CA ALA A 33 -23.61 -2.96 -14.54
C ALA A 33 -24.52 -4.19 -14.58
N ASP A 34 -25.74 -4.09 -14.03
CA ASP A 34 -26.71 -5.18 -14.03
C ASP A 34 -27.14 -5.56 -15.46
N LYS A 35 -27.37 -4.57 -16.34
CA LYS A 35 -27.65 -4.80 -17.76
C LYS A 35 -26.48 -5.47 -18.50
N LYS A 36 -25.23 -5.17 -18.13
CA LYS A 36 -24.05 -5.86 -18.67
C LYS A 36 -24.00 -7.32 -18.22
N ILE A 37 -24.26 -7.57 -16.94
CA ILE A 37 -24.33 -8.92 -16.36
C ILE A 37 -25.45 -9.75 -17.00
N GLU A 38 -26.61 -9.14 -17.29
CA GLU A 38 -27.73 -9.81 -17.95
C GLU A 38 -27.47 -10.11 -19.43
N LEU A 39 -26.75 -9.23 -20.14
CA LEU A 39 -26.36 -9.44 -21.54
C LEU A 39 -25.32 -10.55 -21.71
N ASP A 40 -24.41 -10.70 -20.75
CA ASP A 40 -23.42 -11.80 -20.74
C ASP A 40 -24.08 -13.16 -20.45
N LYS A 41 -25.17 -13.21 -19.67
CA LYS A 41 -25.91 -14.46 -19.38
C LYS A 41 -26.71 -15.00 -20.57
N ARG A 42 -27.10 -14.16 -21.54
CA ARG A 42 -27.88 -14.57 -22.71
C ARG A 42 -27.04 -15.05 -23.90
N LYS A 43 -25.71 -14.92 -23.85
CA LYS A 43 -24.77 -15.38 -24.89
C LYS A 43 -24.05 -16.70 -24.53
N VAL A 44 -24.75 -17.63 -23.89
CA VAL A 44 -24.20 -18.97 -23.61
C VAL A 44 -24.87 -19.99 -24.53
N GLU A 45 -24.38 -20.03 -25.77
CA GLU A 45 -24.55 -21.19 -26.65
C GLU A 45 -23.56 -22.29 -26.22
N ALA A 46 -24.09 -23.52 -26.01
CA ALA A 46 -23.44 -24.82 -25.82
C ALA A 46 -22.13 -24.93 -24.96
N PRO A 47 -22.14 -25.67 -23.84
CA PRO A 47 -20.95 -25.82 -22.99
C PRO A 47 -19.97 -26.84 -23.59
N LYS A 48 -18.92 -26.36 -24.26
CA LYS A 48 -17.70 -27.16 -24.47
C LYS A 48 -16.76 -26.94 -23.27
N LYS A 49 -16.63 -27.99 -22.46
CA LYS A 49 -15.81 -28.18 -21.24
C LYS A 49 -14.67 -27.15 -20.99
N PRO A 50 -14.83 -26.21 -20.02
CA PRO A 50 -13.72 -25.43 -19.46
C PRO A 50 -13.36 -25.80 -18.01
N ARG A 51 -14.09 -26.69 -17.33
CA ARG A 51 -13.91 -26.94 -15.88
C ARG A 51 -12.54 -27.52 -15.48
N LYS A 52 -11.99 -28.42 -16.29
CA LYS A 52 -10.71 -29.10 -15.98
C LYS A 52 -9.53 -28.13 -15.85
N VAL A 53 -9.47 -27.11 -16.70
CA VAL A 53 -8.34 -26.15 -16.73
C VAL A 53 -8.29 -25.31 -15.45
N PHE A 54 -9.44 -24.99 -14.84
CA PHE A 54 -9.48 -24.24 -13.59
C PHE A 54 -9.10 -25.11 -12.38
N GLU A 55 -9.53 -26.37 -12.36
CA GLU A 55 -9.15 -27.32 -11.30
C GLU A 55 -7.63 -27.54 -11.27
N ASP A 56 -6.99 -27.68 -12.43
CA ASP A 56 -5.54 -27.85 -12.54
C ASP A 56 -4.76 -26.62 -12.01
N VAL A 57 -5.31 -25.41 -12.22
CA VAL A 57 -4.71 -24.16 -11.72
C VAL A 57 -4.84 -24.05 -10.21
N GLU A 58 -6.02 -24.33 -9.64
CA GLU A 58 -6.21 -24.32 -8.18
C GLU A 58 -5.32 -25.35 -7.48
N ILE A 59 -5.19 -26.55 -8.05
CA ILE A 59 -4.30 -27.59 -7.55
C ILE A 59 -2.83 -27.12 -7.59
N ALA A 60 -2.39 -26.43 -8.64
CA ALA A 60 -1.03 -25.87 -8.71
C ALA A 60 -0.75 -24.82 -7.61
N PHE A 61 -1.76 -24.07 -7.16
CA PHE A 61 -1.62 -23.10 -6.08
C PHE A 61 -1.68 -23.73 -4.68
N ILE A 62 -2.50 -24.77 -4.49
CA ILE A 62 -2.73 -25.41 -3.18
C ILE A 62 -1.70 -26.52 -2.89
N SER A 63 -1.21 -27.21 -3.92
CA SER A 63 -0.24 -28.30 -3.75
C SER A 63 1.10 -27.78 -3.20
N ALA A 64 1.69 -28.58 -2.30
CA ALA A 64 2.98 -28.26 -1.70
C ALA A 64 4.14 -28.33 -2.70
N ILE A 65 3.96 -29.09 -3.78
CA ILE A 65 4.95 -29.43 -4.81
C ILE A 65 4.64 -28.61 -6.06
N ASP A 66 5.63 -27.87 -6.56
CA ASP A 66 5.50 -27.14 -7.83
C ASP A 66 5.46 -28.16 -8.98
N PRO A 67 4.38 -28.23 -9.79
CA PRO A 67 4.29 -29.14 -10.92
C PRO A 67 5.44 -29.02 -11.92
N TYR A 68 6.11 -27.87 -11.93
CA TYR A 68 7.13 -27.52 -12.92
C TYR A 68 8.55 -27.44 -12.33
N ASP A 69 8.77 -28.15 -11.22
CA ASP A 69 10.10 -28.32 -10.61
C ASP A 69 10.93 -29.43 -11.28
N ALA A 70 10.27 -30.33 -12.01
CA ALA A 70 10.94 -31.38 -12.77
C ALA A 70 11.67 -30.78 -14.00
N PRO A 71 12.87 -31.30 -14.35
CA PRO A 71 13.53 -30.91 -15.58
C PRO A 71 12.65 -31.30 -16.78
N LEU A 72 12.53 -30.38 -17.75
CA LEU A 72 11.74 -30.63 -18.95
C LEU A 72 12.36 -31.79 -19.74
N GLN A 73 11.49 -32.65 -20.26
CA GLN A 73 11.89 -33.65 -21.24
C GLN A 73 12.19 -33.00 -22.58
N TRP A 74 12.99 -33.66 -23.43
CA TRP A 74 13.41 -33.09 -24.71
C TRP A 74 12.26 -32.85 -25.71
N TRP A 75 11.11 -33.50 -25.49
CA TRP A 75 9.89 -33.32 -26.29
C TRP A 75 8.89 -32.33 -25.67
N GLU A 76 9.15 -31.80 -24.48
CA GLU A 76 8.26 -30.85 -23.79
C GLU A 76 8.53 -29.42 -24.25
N THR A 77 7.47 -28.60 -24.27
CA THR A 77 7.59 -27.18 -24.62
C THR A 77 8.06 -26.37 -23.40
N GLU A 78 8.93 -25.38 -23.63
CA GLU A 78 9.35 -24.47 -22.58
C GLU A 78 8.17 -23.73 -21.93
N HIS A 79 8.31 -23.45 -20.64
CA HIS A 79 7.30 -22.72 -19.89
C HIS A 79 7.18 -21.26 -20.37
N VAL A 80 5.95 -20.74 -20.36
CA VAL A 80 5.71 -19.34 -20.70
C VAL A 80 6.35 -18.41 -19.67
N ARG A 81 7.22 -17.52 -20.13
CA ARG A 81 7.89 -16.48 -19.33
C ARG A 81 7.33 -15.11 -19.68
N TYR A 82 7.08 -14.30 -18.66
CA TYR A 82 6.59 -12.94 -18.76
C TYR A 82 7.61 -11.96 -18.18
N ALA A 83 7.84 -10.86 -18.88
CA ALA A 83 8.61 -9.73 -18.38
C ALA A 83 7.65 -8.67 -17.82
N ILE A 84 7.80 -8.30 -16.55
CA ILE A 84 6.99 -7.25 -15.96
C ILE A 84 7.54 -5.89 -16.43
N ASN A 85 6.78 -5.22 -17.31
CA ASN A 85 7.25 -4.01 -17.98
C ASN A 85 6.90 -2.70 -17.26
N TYR A 86 6.13 -2.76 -16.17
CA TYR A 86 5.79 -1.53 -15.44
C TYR A 86 7.01 -0.99 -14.67
N PRO A 87 7.53 0.21 -14.99
CA PRO A 87 8.87 0.62 -14.55
C PRO A 87 9.09 0.60 -13.02
N PRO A 88 8.16 1.09 -12.17
CA PRO A 88 8.33 1.06 -10.72
C PRO A 88 8.38 -0.35 -10.14
N VAL A 89 7.64 -1.29 -10.74
CA VAL A 89 7.63 -2.69 -10.29
C VAL A 89 8.87 -3.41 -10.83
N LYS A 90 9.25 -3.14 -12.08
CA LYS A 90 10.47 -3.68 -12.69
C LYS A 90 11.70 -3.37 -11.84
N SER A 91 11.94 -2.10 -11.51
CA SER A 91 13.11 -1.69 -10.73
C SER A 91 13.11 -2.29 -9.32
N ARG A 92 11.93 -2.41 -8.69
CA ARG A 92 11.80 -3.03 -7.37
C ARG A 92 12.03 -4.53 -7.42
N LEU A 93 11.54 -5.22 -8.43
CA LEU A 93 11.79 -6.65 -8.62
C LEU A 93 13.24 -6.93 -8.95
N GLU A 94 13.88 -6.12 -9.79
CA GLU A 94 15.32 -6.23 -10.04
C GLU A 94 16.13 -6.02 -8.76
N LYS A 95 15.74 -5.07 -7.89
CA LYS A 95 16.38 -4.87 -6.59
C LYS A 95 16.21 -6.06 -5.65
N VAL A 96 15.00 -6.59 -5.51
CA VAL A 96 14.68 -7.64 -4.52
C VAL A 96 15.07 -9.04 -5.02
N MET A 97 14.75 -9.35 -6.28
CA MET A 97 14.92 -10.68 -6.87
C MET A 97 16.14 -10.78 -7.78
N GLY A 98 16.64 -9.67 -8.34
CA GLY A 98 17.69 -9.66 -9.36
C GLY A 98 17.15 -9.69 -10.80
N THR A 99 15.91 -10.13 -10.99
CA THR A 99 15.28 -10.29 -12.31
C THR A 99 13.81 -9.87 -12.31
N HIS A 100 13.35 -9.29 -13.41
CA HIS A 100 11.93 -8.92 -13.63
C HIS A 100 11.18 -9.91 -14.53
N ILE A 101 11.83 -11.00 -14.94
CA ILE A 101 11.27 -12.06 -15.78
C ILE A 101 10.77 -13.16 -14.85
N VAL A 102 9.49 -13.53 -15.01
CA VAL A 102 8.80 -14.49 -14.15
C VAL A 102 8.09 -15.51 -15.02
N ARG A 103 8.13 -16.78 -14.64
CA ARG A 103 7.31 -17.82 -15.29
C ARG A 103 5.85 -17.69 -14.85
N LEU A 104 4.92 -17.98 -15.76
CA LEU A 104 3.50 -18.02 -15.40
C LEU A 104 3.27 -19.04 -14.28
N THR A 105 2.56 -18.64 -13.22
CA THR A 105 2.19 -19.52 -12.08
C THR A 105 3.37 -20.18 -11.36
N ASP A 106 4.52 -19.52 -11.27
CA ASP A 106 5.68 -20.02 -10.52
C ASP A 106 5.52 -19.80 -9.00
N ARG A 107 5.12 -20.87 -8.29
CA ARG A 107 4.92 -20.82 -6.84
C ARG A 107 6.22 -20.59 -6.07
N LYS A 108 7.32 -21.23 -6.47
CA LYS A 108 8.63 -21.09 -5.80
C LYS A 108 9.12 -19.67 -5.88
N TYR A 109 9.03 -19.07 -7.06
CA TYR A 109 9.34 -17.66 -7.26
C TYR A 109 8.49 -16.77 -6.35
N MET A 110 7.18 -17.01 -6.28
CA MET A 110 6.27 -16.21 -5.44
C MET A 110 6.58 -16.33 -3.94
N LEU A 111 6.91 -17.53 -3.45
CA LEU A 111 7.31 -17.74 -2.05
C LEU A 111 8.63 -17.02 -1.72
N LEU A 112 9.62 -17.13 -2.61
CA LEU A 112 10.91 -16.47 -2.45
C LEU A 112 10.78 -14.94 -2.56
N LEU A 113 9.92 -14.45 -3.44
CA LEU A 113 9.59 -13.03 -3.53
C LEU A 113 8.95 -12.53 -2.23
N MET A 114 8.02 -13.28 -1.64
CA MET A 114 7.38 -12.92 -0.39
C MET A 114 8.37 -12.82 0.76
N SER A 115 9.27 -13.81 0.91
CA SER A 115 10.27 -13.79 1.98
C SER A 115 11.25 -12.62 1.83
N LYS A 116 11.72 -12.36 0.61
CA LYS A 116 12.63 -11.23 0.35
C LYS A 116 11.96 -9.87 0.52
N LEU A 117 10.69 -9.72 0.15
CA LEU A 117 9.95 -8.47 0.39
C LEU A 117 9.80 -8.20 1.88
N LEU A 118 9.57 -9.23 2.68
CA LEU A 118 9.52 -9.12 4.14
C LEU A 118 10.89 -8.69 4.69
N GLN A 119 11.97 -9.31 4.20
CA GLN A 119 13.33 -8.96 4.59
C GLN A 119 13.69 -7.51 4.24
N ASP A 120 13.49 -7.06 2.99
CA ASP A 120 13.74 -5.66 2.57
C ASP A 120 12.91 -4.68 3.41
N HIS A 121 11.68 -5.07 3.80
CA HIS A 121 10.87 -4.25 4.69
C HIS A 121 11.48 -4.15 6.10
N MET A 122 11.92 -5.26 6.69
CA MET A 122 12.57 -5.29 8.00
C MET A 122 13.86 -4.47 8.00
N GLU A 123 14.72 -4.64 7.00
CA GLU A 123 15.97 -3.87 6.85
C GLU A 123 15.69 -2.36 6.76
N GLN A 124 14.64 -1.96 6.01
CA GLN A 124 14.22 -0.56 5.93
C GLN A 124 13.69 -0.04 7.27
N GLN A 125 12.98 -0.86 8.04
CA GLN A 125 12.51 -0.49 9.37
C GLN A 125 13.67 -0.32 10.35
N GLU A 126 14.62 -1.26 10.37
CA GLU A 126 15.82 -1.21 11.20
C GLU A 126 16.64 0.03 10.89
N THR A 127 16.90 0.30 9.62
CA THR A 127 17.58 1.52 9.17
C THR A 127 16.87 2.79 9.68
N ARG A 128 15.53 2.80 9.69
CA ARG A 128 14.75 3.94 10.21
C ARG A 128 14.86 4.05 11.73
N ILE A 129 14.89 2.93 12.44
CA ILE A 129 15.07 2.89 13.90
C ILE A 129 16.47 3.38 14.26
N GLU A 130 17.51 2.89 13.60
CA GLU A 130 18.90 3.31 13.81
C GLU A 130 19.07 4.80 13.56
N LYS A 131 18.50 5.33 12.46
CA LYS A 131 18.48 6.76 12.19
C LYS A 131 17.79 7.58 13.28
N ARG A 132 16.85 6.99 14.03
CA ARG A 132 16.18 7.62 15.18
C ARG A 132 16.91 7.39 16.50
N LYS A 133 17.72 6.34 16.63
CA LYS A 133 18.62 6.07 17.77
C LYS A 133 19.79 7.06 17.80
N LEU A 134 20.20 7.57 16.63
CA LEU A 134 21.08 8.74 16.54
C LEU A 134 20.51 9.88 17.40
N PRO A 135 21.38 10.68 18.05
CA PRO A 135 21.01 11.55 19.16
C PRO A 135 19.81 12.43 18.80
N LEU A 136 19.03 12.78 19.84
CA LEU A 136 17.77 13.50 19.76
C LEU A 136 17.78 14.51 18.60
N PRO A 137 16.66 14.63 17.83
CA PRO A 137 16.59 15.54 16.69
C PRO A 137 17.20 16.86 17.09
N SER A 138 18.10 17.40 16.27
CA SER A 138 18.97 18.54 16.61
C SER A 138 18.26 19.66 17.35
N ASN A 139 16.95 19.80 17.18
CA ASN A 139 16.07 20.69 17.91
C ASN A 139 16.00 20.42 19.43
N ILE A 140 15.84 19.19 19.93
CA ILE A 140 15.75 18.95 21.39
C ILE A 140 17.12 19.14 22.05
N SER A 141 18.20 18.66 21.42
CA SER A 141 19.56 18.91 21.89
C SER A 141 19.93 20.41 21.81
N ARG A 142 19.52 21.13 20.76
CA ARG A 142 19.62 22.60 20.70
C ARG A 142 18.81 23.29 21.79
N LEU A 143 17.58 22.86 22.03
CA LEU A 143 16.71 23.45 23.06
C LEU A 143 17.31 23.26 24.46
N LEU A 144 17.83 22.06 24.77
CA LEU A 144 18.56 21.79 26.03
C LEU A 144 19.83 22.64 26.14
N LYS A 145 20.56 22.81 25.04
CA LYS A 145 21.77 23.65 25.01
C LYS A 145 21.45 25.13 25.18
N ILE A 146 20.38 25.62 24.57
CA ILE A 146 19.89 27.01 24.68
C ILE A 146 19.37 27.27 26.08
N SER A 147 18.56 26.36 26.64
CA SER A 147 18.02 26.51 28.01
C SER A 147 19.13 26.50 29.05
N TYR A 148 20.11 25.59 28.92
CA TYR A 148 21.29 25.56 29.78
C TYR A 148 22.13 26.85 29.65
N LYS A 149 22.38 27.31 28.42
CA LYS A 149 23.11 28.55 28.18
C LYS A 149 22.40 29.75 28.82
N MET A 150 21.10 29.90 28.60
CA MET A 150 20.29 30.96 29.23
C MET A 150 20.33 30.89 30.75
N LEU A 151 20.22 29.69 31.34
CA LEU A 151 20.29 29.51 32.79
C LEU A 151 21.66 29.92 33.32
N SER A 152 22.74 29.49 32.66
CA SER A 152 24.11 29.82 33.07
C SER A 152 24.39 31.33 33.00
N GLU A 153 23.92 32.00 31.95
CA GLU A 153 24.04 33.46 31.82
C GLU A 153 23.28 34.18 32.93
N LYS A 154 22.09 33.69 33.31
CA LYS A 154 21.31 34.23 34.42
C LYS A 154 21.96 33.98 35.79
N MET A 155 22.64 32.84 35.97
CA MET A 155 23.36 32.51 37.20
C MET A 155 24.65 33.32 37.38
N HIS A 156 25.28 33.77 36.29
CA HIS A 156 26.49 34.59 36.33
C HIS A 156 26.22 36.10 36.37
N ASP A 157 24.96 36.54 36.23
CA ASP A 157 24.61 37.95 36.39
C ASP A 157 24.70 38.33 37.88
N PRO A 158 25.62 39.23 38.30
CA PRO A 158 25.88 39.55 39.70
C PRO A 158 24.68 40.20 40.40
N ARG A 159 23.65 40.60 39.63
CA ARG A 159 22.38 41.12 40.13
C ARG A 159 21.48 40.06 40.78
N TYR A 160 21.73 38.77 40.53
CA TYR A 160 20.89 37.67 41.01
C TYR A 160 21.72 36.63 41.80
N LEU A 161 22.40 37.07 42.86
CA LEU A 161 23.22 36.20 43.74
C LEU A 161 22.43 35.17 44.57
N LYS A 162 21.09 35.22 44.57
CA LYS A 162 20.23 34.29 45.32
C LYS A 162 19.09 33.79 44.44
N LEU A 163 19.33 32.73 43.67
CA LEU A 163 18.26 31.95 43.07
C LEU A 163 17.77 30.93 44.10
N LYS A 164 16.53 31.07 44.57
CA LYS A 164 15.85 30.04 45.37
C LYS A 164 15.36 28.96 44.42
N LEU A 165 15.96 27.78 44.49
CA LEU A 165 15.40 26.56 43.89
C LEU A 165 14.19 26.15 44.72
N TYR A 166 13.01 26.28 44.14
CA TYR A 166 11.81 25.62 44.66
C TYR A 166 11.84 24.18 44.15
N VAL A 167 12.12 23.26 45.06
CA VAL A 167 12.03 21.79 44.87
C VAL A 167 10.58 21.37 45.05
#